data_AF-A0AAV5EHR6-F1
#
_entry.id   AF-A0AAV5EHR6-F1
#
_cell.length_a   1.000
_cell.length_b   1.000
_cell.length_c   1.000
_cell.angle_alpha   90.00
_cell.angle_beta   90.00
_cell.angle_gamma   90.00
#
_symmetry.space_group_name_H-M   'P 1'
#
loop_
_entity.id
_entity.type
_entity.pdbx_description
1 polymer ?
#
loop_
_entity_poly.entity_id
_entity_poly.type
_entity_poly.pdbx_seq_one_letter_code
_entity_poly.pdbx_strand_id
1 'polypeptide(L)'
;MFNLRADNNTDFRRRVLIGEVTPDRLPNVSPEEMASDARKLENKQIKEKALFDCERGGPPKATTDQFKCGRCGQRKTTYYQLQTRSADEPMTTFVTCVNCNNHWKFC
;
A
#
# COMPACT_ATOMS: atom_id res chain seq x y z
N MET A 1 -7.70 12.21 -30.76
CA MET A 1 -8.19 11.18 -31.73
C MET A 1 -7.67 9.76 -31.47
N PHE A 2 -6.73 9.54 -30.55
CA PHE A 2 -6.10 8.23 -30.32
C PHE A 2 -7.09 7.12 -29.94
N ASN A 3 -8.04 7.41 -29.04
CA ASN A 3 -8.99 6.41 -28.52
C ASN A 3 -10.05 5.92 -29.53
N LEU A 4 -10.35 6.69 -30.59
CA LEU A 4 -11.33 6.32 -31.63
C LEU A 4 -10.70 5.52 -32.78
N ARG A 5 -9.38 5.66 -32.96
CA ARG A 5 -8.62 4.97 -34.02
C ARG A 5 -7.98 3.67 -33.52
N ALA A 6 -7.98 3.42 -32.21
CA ALA A 6 -7.31 2.27 -31.64
C ALA A 6 -8.10 0.97 -31.89
N ASP A 7 -7.44 -0.03 -32.44
CA ASP A 7 -8.04 -1.33 -32.77
C ASP A 7 -8.49 -2.11 -31.52
N ASN A 8 -7.89 -1.82 -30.37
CA ASN A 8 -8.23 -2.40 -29.08
C ASN A 8 -9.42 -1.70 -28.36
N ASN A 9 -9.99 -0.64 -28.95
CA ASN A 9 -11.07 0.15 -28.35
C ASN A 9 -12.30 0.22 -29.27
N THR A 10 -12.70 -0.93 -29.81
CA THR A 10 -13.86 -1.06 -30.72
C THR A 10 -15.17 -0.73 -30.03
N ASP A 11 -15.29 -1.03 -28.74
CA ASP A 11 -16.51 -0.79 -27.95
C ASP A 11 -16.81 0.70 -27.79
N PHE A 12 -15.81 1.52 -27.42
CA PHE A 12 -16.01 2.96 -27.28
C PHE A 12 -16.39 3.61 -28.62
N ARG A 13 -15.78 3.16 -29.72
CA ARG A 13 -16.15 3.62 -31.07
C ARG A 13 -17.60 3.28 -31.40
N ARG A 14 -18.07 2.09 -31.02
CA ARG A 14 -19.47 1.67 -31.19
C ARG A 14 -20.41 2.57 -30.39
N ARG A 15 -20.11 2.88 -29.13
CA ARG A 15 -20.94 3.75 -28.28
C ARG A 15 -21.08 5.17 -28.82
N VAL A 16 -20.01 5.71 -29.40
CA VAL A 16 -20.03 7.00 -30.10
C VAL A 16 -20.92 6.95 -31.34
N LEU A 17 -20.86 5.86 -32.13
CA LEU A 17 -21.68 5.70 -33.34
C LEU A 17 -23.17 5.51 -33.03
N ILE A 18 -23.49 4.84 -31.91
CA ILE A 18 -24.87 4.65 -31.43
C ILE A 18 -25.45 5.95 -30.84
N GLY A 19 -24.60 6.93 -30.51
CA GLY A 19 -25.00 8.21 -29.94
C GLY A 19 -25.13 8.21 -28.41
N GLU A 20 -24.62 7.19 -27.72
CA GLU A 20 -24.54 7.19 -26.25
C GLU A 20 -23.60 8.30 -25.74
N VAL A 21 -22.57 8.63 -26.53
CA VAL A 21 -21.69 9.78 -26.29
C VAL A 21 -21.98 10.82 -27.36
N THR A 22 -22.51 11.97 -26.96
CA THR A 22 -22.83 13.05 -27.88
C THR A 22 -21.56 13.73 -28.43
N PRO A 23 -21.60 14.26 -29.67
CA PRO A 23 -20.49 14.99 -30.27
C PRO A 23 -19.97 16.17 -29.43
N ASP A 24 -20.88 16.87 -28.74
CA ASP A 24 -20.52 17.98 -27.85
C ASP A 24 -19.82 17.53 -26.57
N ARG A 25 -20.13 16.31 -26.08
CA ARG A 25 -19.53 15.78 -24.85
C ARG A 25 -18.17 15.14 -25.12
N LEU A 26 -17.95 14.59 -26.32
CA LEU A 26 -16.72 13.91 -26.75
C LEU A 26 -15.40 14.62 -26.36
N PRO A 27 -15.26 15.95 -26.52
CA PRO A 27 -14.04 16.68 -26.12
C PRO A 27 -13.81 16.71 -24.61
N ASN A 28 -14.89 16.62 -23.83
CA ASN A 28 -14.88 16.76 -22.37
C ASN A 28 -14.94 15.40 -21.64
N VAL A 29 -14.93 14.28 -22.36
CA VAL A 29 -14.92 12.95 -21.75
C VAL A 29 -13.56 12.70 -21.12
N SER A 30 -13.56 12.19 -19.89
CA SER A 30 -12.32 11.87 -19.18
C SER A 30 -11.56 10.73 -19.86
N PRO A 31 -10.22 10.70 -19.79
CA PRO A 31 -9.42 9.60 -20.37
C PRO A 31 -9.80 8.22 -19.82
N GLU A 32 -10.26 8.16 -18.57
CA GLU A 32 -10.72 6.92 -17.94
C GLU A 32 -12.01 6.39 -18.57
N GLU A 33 -12.95 7.28 -18.90
CA GLU A 33 -14.21 6.93 -19.57
C GLU A 33 -14.02 6.52 -21.03
N MET A 34 -13.01 7.09 -21.70
CA MET A 34 -12.67 6.78 -23.09
C MET A 34 -11.87 5.48 -23.26
N ALA A 35 -11.33 4.91 -22.18
CA ALA A 35 -10.55 3.68 -22.23
C ALA A 35 -11.41 2.47 -22.63
N SER A 36 -10.74 1.41 -23.13
CA SER A 36 -11.40 0.13 -23.40
C SER A 36 -11.91 -0.52 -22.11
N ASP A 37 -12.92 -1.37 -22.21
CA ASP A 37 -13.53 -1.99 -21.03
C ASP A 37 -12.57 -2.89 -20.26
N ALA A 38 -11.69 -3.60 -20.99
CA ALA A 38 -10.60 -4.37 -20.38
C ALA A 38 -9.70 -3.46 -19.54
N ARG A 39 -9.30 -2.30 -20.08
CA ARG A 39 -8.42 -1.36 -19.38
C ARG A 39 -9.11 -0.69 -18.20
N LYS A 40 -10.41 -0.41 -18.31
CA LYS A 40 -11.23 0.09 -17.19
C LYS A 40 -11.28 -0.89 -16.04
N LEU A 41 -11.46 -2.18 -16.34
CA LEU A 41 -11.48 -3.23 -15.33
C LEU A 41 -10.13 -3.34 -14.63
N GLU A 42 -9.02 -3.36 -15.38
CA GLU A 42 -7.66 -3.34 -14.83
C GLU A 42 -7.44 -2.13 -13.92
N ASN A 43 -7.77 -0.93 -14.40
CA ASN A 43 -7.62 0.30 -13.62
C ASN A 43 -8.44 0.27 -12.34
N LYS A 44 -9.66 -0.28 -12.38
CA LYS A 44 -10.52 -0.45 -11.21
C LYS A 44 -9.87 -1.39 -10.19
N GLN A 45 -9.36 -2.54 -10.64
CA GLN A 45 -8.64 -3.48 -9.77
C GLN A 45 -7.38 -2.88 -9.17
N ILE A 46 -6.62 -2.10 -9.94
CA ILE A 46 -5.42 -1.42 -9.44
C ILE A 46 -5.80 -0.39 -8.37
N LYS A 47 -6.85 0.42 -8.61
CA LYS A 47 -7.36 1.39 -7.64
C LYS A 47 -7.83 0.71 -6.35
N GLU A 48 -8.58 -0.38 -6.47
CA GLU A 48 -9.05 -1.16 -5.31
C GLU A 48 -7.90 -1.77 -4.51
N LYS A 49 -6.90 -2.35 -5.18
CA LYS A 49 -5.69 -2.87 -4.51
C LYS A 49 -4.91 -1.77 -3.81
N ALA A 50 -4.69 -0.64 -4.47
CA ALA A 50 -3.97 0.49 -3.88
C ALA A 50 -4.67 1.05 -2.64
N LEU A 51 -6.00 1.18 -2.68
CA LEU A 51 -6.79 1.58 -1.51
C LEU A 51 -6.64 0.59 -0.36
N PHE A 52 -6.78 -0.71 -0.65
CA PHE A 52 -6.65 -1.77 0.34
C PHE A 52 -5.26 -1.81 0.98
N ASP A 53 -4.20 -1.63 0.18
CA ASP A 53 -2.83 -1.61 0.68
C ASP A 53 -2.53 -0.36 1.52
N CYS A 54 -3.15 0.79 1.22
CA CYS A 54 -3.06 1.99 2.06
C CYS A 54 -3.72 1.80 3.44
N GLU A 55 -4.86 1.10 3.50
CA GLU A 55 -5.58 0.86 4.77
C GLU A 55 -4.87 -0.12 5.69
N ARG A 56 -4.08 -1.05 5.14
CA ARG A 56 -3.45 -2.14 5.88
C ARG A 56 -2.32 -1.71 6.82
N GLY A 57 -1.86 -0.47 6.70
CA GLY A 57 -0.69 0.04 7.43
C GLY A 57 0.64 -0.54 6.90
N GLY A 58 1.75 0.05 7.35
CA GLY A 58 3.10 -0.36 6.93
C GLY A 58 3.41 -1.83 7.21
N PRO A 59 4.50 -2.37 6.64
CA PRO A 59 4.85 -3.78 6.79
C PRO A 59 4.86 -4.20 8.26
N PRO A 60 4.43 -5.44 8.58
CA PRO A 60 4.43 -5.92 9.96
C PRO A 60 5.83 -5.77 10.54
N LYS A 61 5.96 -4.97 11.61
CA LYS A 61 7.23 -4.84 12.34
C LYS A 61 7.65 -6.23 12.80
N ALA A 62 8.88 -6.64 12.50
CA ALA A 62 9.40 -7.93 12.92
C ALA A 62 9.33 -8.04 14.45
N THR A 63 8.42 -8.88 14.94
CA THR A 63 8.22 -9.13 16.37
C THR A 63 8.95 -10.39 16.81
N THR A 64 9.71 -10.30 17.90
CA THR A 64 10.25 -11.45 18.63
C THR A 64 9.42 -11.69 19.89
N ASP A 65 9.40 -12.94 20.36
CA ASP A 65 8.82 -13.35 21.64
C ASP A 65 9.89 -13.55 22.74
N GLN A 66 11.14 -13.17 22.47
CA GLN A 66 12.25 -13.35 23.43
C GLN A 66 12.05 -12.54 24.72
N PHE A 67 11.42 -11.36 24.65
CA PHE A 67 11.25 -10.47 25.79
C PHE A 67 9.77 -10.31 26.19
N LYS A 68 9.48 -10.39 27.49
CA LYS A 68 8.14 -10.10 28.05
C LYS A 68 8.07 -8.64 28.48
N CYS A 69 7.07 -7.91 28.01
CA CYS A 69 6.86 -6.53 28.45
C CYS A 69 6.36 -6.49 29.91
N GLY A 70 7.04 -5.74 30.77
CA GLY A 70 6.63 -5.55 32.16
C GLY A 70 5.36 -4.72 32.34
N ARG A 71 4.97 -3.90 31.35
CA ARG A 71 3.80 -3.01 31.43
C ARG A 71 2.50 -3.68 30.98
N CYS A 72 2.49 -4.36 29.84
CA CYS A 72 1.29 -5.00 29.28
C CYS A 72 1.30 -6.53 29.37
N GLY A 73 2.40 -7.14 29.83
CA GLY A 73 2.53 -8.60 29.98
C GLY A 73 2.68 -9.39 28.68
N GLN A 74 2.52 -8.76 27.52
CA GLN A 74 2.67 -9.42 26.21
C GLN A 74 4.14 -9.58 25.80
N ARG A 75 4.41 -10.58 24.95
CA ARG A 75 5.76 -10.88 24.44
C ARG A 75 6.08 -10.28 23.07
N LYS A 76 5.12 -9.60 22.43
CA LYS A 76 5.29 -8.92 21.15
C LYS A 76 6.24 -7.72 21.27
N THR A 77 7.52 -7.95 21.00
CA THR A 77 8.59 -6.94 21.15
C THR A 77 9.44 -6.86 19.89
N THR A 78 10.04 -5.70 19.65
CA THR A 78 11.08 -5.49 18.63
C THR A 78 12.36 -5.16 19.37
N TYR A 79 13.50 -5.63 18.88
CA TYR A 79 14.79 -5.32 19.49
C TYR A 79 15.83 -4.99 18.43
N TYR A 80 16.79 -4.18 18.83
CA TYR A 80 18.03 -3.97 18.09
C TYR A 80 19.16 -3.90 19.09
N GLN A 81 20.37 -4.26 18.65
CA GLN A 81 21.54 -4.25 19.50
C GLN A 81 22.47 -3.13 19.06
N LEU A 82 22.93 -2.35 20.01
CA LEU A 82 23.84 -1.24 19.76
C LEU A 82 24.95 -1.26 20.82
N GLN A 83 26.18 -1.19 20.37
CA GLN A 83 27.33 -1.04 21.26
C GLN A 83 27.35 0.41 21.77
N THR A 84 27.14 0.59 23.07
CA THR A 84 27.11 1.93 23.70
C THR A 84 28.27 2.18 24.64
N ARG A 85 29.14 1.19 24.82
CA ARG A 85 30.28 1.20 25.75
C ARG A 85 31.56 0.68 25.07
N SER A 86 32.67 0.70 25.79
CA SER A 86 33.99 0.24 25.35
C SER A 86 33.95 -1.16 24.72
N ALA A 87 34.96 -1.46 23.90
CA ALA A 87 35.06 -2.73 23.15
C ALA A 87 35.06 -3.99 24.04
N ASP A 88 35.44 -3.84 25.31
CA ASP A 88 35.51 -4.95 26.27
C ASP A 88 34.15 -5.29 26.92
N GLU A 89 33.11 -4.47 26.71
CA GLU A 89 31.76 -4.73 27.25
C GLU A 89 30.82 -5.28 26.16
N PRO A 90 29.90 -6.20 26.52
CA PRO A 90 28.95 -6.77 25.57
C PRO A 90 27.98 -5.70 25.03
N MET A 91 27.44 -5.96 23.84
CA MET A 91 26.49 -5.05 23.20
C MET A 91 25.22 -4.84 24.03
N THR A 92 24.68 -3.63 24.03
CA THR A 92 23.42 -3.34 24.73
C THR A 92 22.23 -3.65 23.82
N THR A 93 21.27 -4.43 24.31
CA THR A 93 20.05 -4.74 23.57
C THR A 93 18.94 -3.76 23.94
N PHE A 94 18.41 -3.03 22.96
CA PHE A 94 17.30 -2.10 23.12
C PHE A 94 16.01 -2.80 22.71
N VAL A 95 15.05 -2.88 23.61
CA VAL A 95 13.78 -3.58 23.39
C VAL A 95 12.62 -2.60 23.42
N THR A 96 11.72 -2.71 22.46
CA THR A 96 10.51 -1.90 22.31
C THR A 96 9.29 -2.81 22.23
N CYS A 97 8.32 -2.62 23.11
CA CYS A 97 7.04 -3.33 23.06
C CYS A 97 6.17 -2.80 21.92
N VAL A 98 5.69 -3.68 21.05
CA VAL A 98 4.85 -3.29 19.91
C VAL A 98 3.44 -2.89 20.32
N ASN A 99 2.95 -3.39 21.46
CA ASN A 99 1.60 -3.10 21.93
C ASN A 99 1.50 -1.80 22.75
N CYS A 100 2.34 -1.61 23.76
CA CYS A 100 2.26 -0.45 24.66
C CYS A 100 3.35 0.60 24.44
N ASN A 101 4.20 0.40 23.42
CA ASN A 101 5.33 1.27 23.07
C ASN A 101 6.28 1.56 24.25
N ASN A 102 6.41 0.60 25.17
CA ASN A 102 7.37 0.68 26.27
C ASN A 102 8.77 0.36 25.74
N HIS A 103 9.77 1.13 26.15
CA HIS A 103 11.16 0.96 25.73
C HIS A 103 12.03 0.70 26.95
N TRP A 104 12.92 -0.30 26.88
CA TRP A 104 13.89 -0.57 27.93
C TRP A 104 15.17 -1.17 27.37
N LYS A 105 16.23 -1.17 28.18
CA LYS A 105 17.53 -1.77 27.86
C LYS A 105 17.64 -3.12 28.54
N PHE A 106 18.22 -4.09 27.85
CA PHE A 106 18.62 -5.39 28.36
C PHE A 106 20.14 -5.51 28.20
N CYS A 107 20.84 -5.63 29.33
CA CYS A 107 22.30 -5.72 29.42
C CYS A 107 22.69 -7.14 29.84
#